data_AF-A0A353TD09-F1
#
_entry.id   AF-A0A353TD09-F1
#
_cell.length_a   1.000
_cell.length_b   1.000
_cell.length_c   1.000
_cell.angle_alpha   90.00
_cell.angle_beta   90.00
_cell.angle_gamma   90.00
#
_symmetry.space_group_name_H-M   'P 1'
#
loop_
_entity.id
_entity.type
_entity.pdbx_description
1 polymer ?
#
loop_
_entity_poly.entity_id
_entity_poly.type
_entity_poly.pdbx_seq_one_letter_code
_entity_poly.pdbx_strand_id
1 'polypeptide(L)'
;EIENYLVERQIPFRTDSTNLEDIYTRNHIRLNVLPMLQKINPSVNETIFRTAENLAEAEKIYKKAVHADIEVVLKNNRIDIEALKLSASPLSVLFEILSPLGFHPAVIDDVKAGLDASPGKQFFSPTHRLIKDRTCFLIDKIKKTESDDPIYFIDAVSQEISTPVNLAIKLTGVPKLIDKKSRMLYADVAKLQFPLKLRKWQAGDRFIPFGMKGKKKLSDFFTDQKFNLKEKEETWLLLSGEEVVWVVGHRADNRFKITPATERVLQIELKTMK
;
A
#
# COMPACT_ATOMS: atom_id res chain seq x y z
N GLU A 1 12.01 -41.71 -30.35
CA GLU A 1 10.91 -41.44 -31.29
C GLU A 1 11.25 -40.38 -32.32
N ILE A 2 11.62 -39.14 -31.94
CA ILE A 2 11.94 -38.07 -32.91
C ILE A 2 13.15 -38.43 -33.79
N GLU A 3 14.25 -38.93 -33.22
CA GLU A 3 15.41 -39.34 -34.02
C GLU A 3 15.10 -40.53 -34.93
N ASN A 4 14.37 -41.52 -34.43
CA ASN A 4 13.91 -42.65 -35.25
C ASN A 4 13.00 -42.19 -36.39
N TYR A 5 12.10 -41.23 -36.16
CA TYR A 5 11.24 -40.63 -37.19
C TYR A 5 12.05 -39.89 -38.26
N LEU A 6 13.13 -39.18 -37.88
CA LEU A 6 14.03 -38.51 -38.82
C LEU A 6 14.83 -39.54 -39.64
N VAL A 7 15.27 -40.63 -39.01
CA VAL A 7 16.00 -41.72 -39.67
C VAL A 7 15.09 -42.48 -40.64
N GLU A 8 13.88 -42.86 -40.23
CA GLU A 8 12.89 -43.55 -41.08
C GLU A 8 12.51 -42.74 -42.32
N ARG A 9 12.48 -41.41 -42.20
CA ARG A 9 12.13 -40.50 -43.30
C ARG A 9 13.33 -39.92 -44.03
N GLN A 10 14.54 -40.36 -43.70
CA GLN A 10 15.79 -39.86 -44.26
C GLN A 10 15.91 -38.32 -44.23
N ILE A 11 15.42 -37.70 -43.16
CA ILE A 11 15.50 -36.25 -42.98
C ILE A 11 16.89 -35.95 -42.39
N PRO A 12 17.77 -35.23 -43.10
CA PRO A 12 19.08 -34.89 -42.58
C PRO A 12 18.94 -33.93 -41.40
N PHE A 13 19.56 -34.27 -40.27
CA PHE A 13 19.63 -33.41 -39.09
C PHE A 13 21.09 -33.28 -38.62
N ARG A 14 21.39 -32.15 -37.96
CA ARG A 14 22.71 -31.89 -37.38
C ARG A 14 22.56 -31.79 -35.88
N THR A 15 23.29 -32.61 -35.13
CA THR A 15 23.34 -32.54 -33.67
C THR A 15 24.28 -31.39 -33.29
N ASP A 16 23.74 -30.36 -32.63
CA ASP A 16 24.55 -29.26 -32.07
C ASP A 16 25.43 -29.80 -30.93
N SER A 17 26.74 -29.53 -30.98
CA SER A 17 27.74 -30.01 -30.02
C SER A 17 27.50 -29.51 -28.60
N THR A 18 26.87 -28.34 -28.44
CA THR A 18 26.52 -27.79 -27.11
C THR A 18 25.46 -28.63 -26.36
N ASN A 19 24.75 -29.53 -27.05
CA ASN A 19 23.83 -30.49 -26.42
C ASN A 19 24.53 -31.58 -25.61
N LEU A 20 25.84 -31.76 -25.81
CA LEU A 20 26.66 -32.76 -25.11
C LEU A 20 27.40 -32.14 -23.91
N GLU A 21 27.32 -30.82 -23.73
CA GLU A 21 28.01 -30.10 -22.67
C GLU A 21 27.15 -29.98 -21.41
N ASP A 22 27.71 -30.39 -20.28
CA ASP A 22 27.07 -30.43 -18.95
C ASP A 22 27.14 -29.08 -18.21
N ILE A 23 27.09 -27.98 -18.95
CA ILE A 23 27.27 -26.62 -18.38
C ILE A 23 25.94 -26.02 -17.91
N TYR A 24 24.82 -26.43 -18.54
CA TYR A 24 23.49 -25.93 -18.23
C TYR A 24 22.68 -26.93 -17.41
N THR A 25 21.94 -26.45 -16.40
CA THR A 25 21.10 -27.29 -15.51
C THR A 25 20.16 -28.23 -16.27
N ARG A 26 19.61 -27.78 -17.40
CA ARG A 26 18.77 -28.61 -18.27
C ARG A 26 19.54 -29.79 -18.89
N ASN A 27 20.76 -29.54 -19.35
CA ASN A 27 21.62 -30.58 -19.93
C ASN A 27 22.04 -31.58 -18.85
N HIS A 28 22.41 -31.10 -17.66
CA HIS A 28 22.71 -31.95 -16.51
C HIS A 28 21.55 -32.88 -16.13
N ILE A 29 20.33 -32.34 -16.07
CA ILE A 29 19.13 -33.15 -15.80
C ILE A 29 18.96 -34.22 -16.88
N ARG A 30 19.11 -33.88 -18.16
CA ARG A 30 18.92 -34.80 -19.27
C ARG A 30 20.01 -35.88 -19.36
N LEU A 31 21.27 -35.51 -19.17
CA LEU A 31 22.42 -36.38 -19.40
C LEU A 31 22.76 -37.24 -18.17
N ASN A 32 22.56 -36.70 -16.96
CA ASN A 32 22.99 -37.38 -15.73
C ASN A 32 21.79 -37.86 -14.89
N VAL A 33 20.82 -37.00 -14.64
CA VAL A 33 19.73 -37.31 -13.68
C VAL A 33 18.69 -38.26 -14.29
N LEU A 34 18.19 -37.94 -15.49
CA LEU A 34 17.11 -38.70 -16.13
C LEU A 34 17.52 -40.16 -16.43
N PRO A 35 18.75 -40.44 -16.93
CA PRO A 35 19.19 -41.82 -17.14
C PRO A 35 19.34 -42.60 -15.83
N MET A 36 19.76 -41.95 -14.73
CA MET A 36 19.80 -42.59 -13.41
C MET A 36 18.39 -42.95 -12.91
N LEU A 37 17.41 -42.08 -13.12
CA LEU A 37 16.02 -42.37 -12.80
C LEU A 37 15.44 -43.48 -13.69
N GLN A 38 15.81 -43.53 -14.97
CA GLN A 38 15.39 -44.60 -15.90
C GLN A 38 15.91 -45.98 -15.49
N LYS A 39 17.09 -46.06 -14.88
CA LYS A 39 17.60 -47.32 -14.30
C LYS A 39 16.71 -47.85 -13.17
N ILE A 40 16.03 -46.98 -12.44
CA ILE A 40 15.11 -47.35 -11.35
C ILE A 40 13.72 -47.66 -11.92
N ASN A 41 13.23 -46.81 -12.82
CA ASN A 41 11.94 -46.96 -13.49
C ASN A 41 12.10 -46.64 -14.99
N PRO A 42 12.13 -47.64 -15.89
CA PRO A 42 12.26 -47.42 -17.33
C PRO A 42 11.20 -46.49 -17.93
N SER A 43 10.00 -46.44 -17.33
CA SER A 43 8.87 -45.60 -17.76
C SER A 43 8.83 -44.23 -17.05
N VAL A 44 9.94 -43.78 -16.42
CA VAL A 44 9.95 -42.53 -15.64
C VAL A 44 9.59 -41.30 -16.48
N ASN A 45 10.00 -41.24 -17.74
CA ASN A 45 9.68 -40.10 -18.61
C ASN A 45 8.17 -39.96 -18.82
N GLU A 46 7.51 -41.07 -19.16
CA GLU A 46 6.06 -41.13 -19.34
C GLU A 46 5.33 -40.85 -18.02
N THR A 47 5.84 -41.37 -16.91
CA THR A 47 5.26 -41.14 -15.58
C THR A 47 5.33 -39.67 -15.17
N ILE A 48 6.48 -39.01 -15.36
CA ILE A 48 6.65 -37.58 -15.11
C ILE A 48 5.71 -36.77 -16.01
N PHE A 49 5.64 -37.11 -17.30
CA PHE A 49 4.77 -36.43 -18.26
C PHE A 49 3.29 -36.56 -17.86
N ARG A 50 2.82 -37.77 -17.59
CA ARG A 50 1.44 -38.02 -17.14
C ARG A 50 1.13 -37.32 -15.82
N THR A 51 2.08 -37.28 -14.88
CA THR A 51 1.90 -36.51 -13.63
C THR A 51 1.80 -35.01 -13.91
N ALA A 52 2.59 -34.47 -14.83
CA ALA A 52 2.49 -33.07 -15.25
C ALA A 52 1.13 -32.77 -15.91
N GLU A 53 0.61 -33.67 -16.75
CA GLU A 53 -0.73 -33.54 -17.34
C GLU A 53 -1.83 -33.57 -16.26
N ASN A 54 -1.77 -34.52 -15.34
CA ASN A 54 -2.72 -34.60 -14.22
C ASN A 54 -2.68 -33.33 -13.35
N LEU A 55 -1.48 -32.80 -13.07
CA LEU A 55 -1.31 -31.55 -12.34
C LEU A 55 -1.87 -30.36 -13.12
N ALA A 56 -1.69 -30.31 -14.44
CA ALA A 56 -2.25 -29.24 -15.27
C ALA A 56 -3.79 -29.26 -15.27
N GLU A 57 -4.43 -30.43 -15.30
CA GLU A 57 -5.89 -30.53 -15.16
C GLU A 57 -6.36 -30.13 -13.75
N ALA A 58 -5.65 -30.56 -12.71
CA ALA A 58 -5.94 -30.15 -11.33
C ALA A 58 -5.79 -28.63 -11.13
N GLU A 59 -4.79 -28.00 -11.77
CA GLU A 59 -4.55 -26.56 -11.72
C GLU A 59 -5.76 -25.76 -12.23
N LYS A 60 -6.48 -26.24 -13.24
CA LYS A 60 -7.69 -25.58 -13.75
C LYS A 60 -8.79 -25.49 -12.69
N ILE A 61 -8.99 -26.58 -11.93
CA ILE A 61 -9.97 -26.64 -10.84
C ILE A 61 -9.52 -25.71 -9.71
N TYR A 62 -8.25 -25.79 -9.33
CA TYR A 62 -7.63 -24.92 -8.33
C TYR A 62 -7.82 -23.44 -8.67
N LYS A 63 -7.46 -23.02 -9.89
CA LYS A 63 -7.60 -21.63 -10.36
C LYS A 63 -9.04 -21.15 -10.27
N LYS A 64 -10.00 -21.98 -10.70
CA LYS A 64 -11.43 -21.64 -10.64
C LYS A 64 -11.91 -21.44 -9.20
N ALA A 65 -11.54 -22.34 -8.30
CA ALA A 65 -11.94 -22.26 -6.89
C ALA A 65 -11.32 -21.05 -6.19
N VAL A 66 -10.00 -20.86 -6.33
CA VAL A 66 -9.29 -19.74 -5.70
C VAL A 66 -9.74 -18.41 -6.26
N HIS A 67 -10.04 -18.31 -7.55
CA HIS A 67 -10.56 -17.06 -8.13
C HIS A 67 -11.88 -16.63 -7.49
N ALA A 68 -12.81 -17.57 -7.27
CA ALA A 68 -14.06 -17.27 -6.58
C ALA A 68 -13.83 -16.78 -5.15
N ASP A 69 -12.89 -17.38 -4.41
CA ASP A 69 -12.52 -16.90 -3.07
C ASP A 69 -11.90 -15.50 -3.11
N ILE A 70 -11.04 -15.21 -4.09
CA ILE A 70 -10.42 -13.89 -4.27
C ILE A 70 -11.49 -12.81 -4.49
N GLU A 71 -12.50 -13.05 -5.33
CA GLU A 71 -13.58 -12.08 -5.60
C GLU A 71 -14.37 -11.70 -4.32
N VAL A 72 -14.52 -12.65 -3.40
CA VAL A 72 -15.19 -12.41 -2.12
C VAL A 72 -14.27 -11.64 -1.16
N VAL A 73 -13.00 -12.03 -1.09
CA VAL A 73 -12.02 -11.57 -0.11
C VAL A 73 -11.43 -10.19 -0.46
N LEU A 74 -11.15 -9.93 -1.73
CA LEU A 74 -10.42 -8.75 -2.19
C LEU A 74 -11.38 -7.71 -2.79
N LYS A 75 -11.47 -6.54 -2.17
CA LYS A 75 -12.26 -5.39 -2.68
C LYS A 75 -11.46 -4.11 -2.51
N ASN A 76 -11.33 -3.30 -3.57
CA ASN A 76 -10.68 -1.98 -3.51
C ASN A 76 -9.31 -1.98 -2.80
N ASN A 77 -8.41 -2.90 -3.17
CA ASN A 77 -7.08 -3.09 -2.53
C ASN A 77 -7.14 -3.43 -1.02
N ARG A 78 -8.26 -3.95 -0.55
CA ARG A 78 -8.46 -4.42 0.81
C ARG A 78 -8.81 -5.91 0.79
N ILE A 79 -8.05 -6.69 1.56
CA ILE A 79 -8.29 -8.12 1.80
C ILE A 79 -9.06 -8.24 3.11
N ASP A 80 -10.29 -8.74 3.07
CA ASP A 80 -11.07 -9.01 4.27
C ASP A 80 -10.55 -10.28 4.98
N ILE A 81 -10.16 -10.14 6.25
CA ILE A 81 -9.51 -11.23 7.00
C ILE A 81 -10.50 -12.30 7.41
N GLU A 82 -11.74 -11.92 7.75
CA GLU A 82 -12.74 -12.88 8.20
C GLU A 82 -13.28 -13.68 7.01
N ALA A 83 -13.51 -13.05 5.86
CA ALA A 83 -13.81 -13.77 4.63
C ALA A 83 -12.65 -14.68 4.21
N LEU A 84 -11.40 -14.20 4.33
CA LEU A 84 -10.22 -14.99 3.99
C LEU A 84 -10.09 -16.24 4.87
N LYS A 85 -10.37 -16.14 6.18
CA LYS A 85 -10.37 -17.30 7.09
C LYS A 85 -11.40 -18.37 6.72
N LEU A 86 -12.49 -17.99 6.06
CA LEU A 86 -13.55 -18.89 5.61
C LEU A 86 -13.25 -19.56 4.27
N SER A 87 -12.25 -19.09 3.52
CA SER A 87 -11.83 -19.71 2.25
C SER A 87 -11.30 -21.13 2.46
N ALA A 88 -11.37 -21.96 1.41
CA ALA A 88 -10.92 -23.35 1.48
C ALA A 88 -9.40 -23.45 1.77
N SER A 89 -8.62 -22.50 1.25
CA SER A 89 -7.19 -22.37 1.54
C SER A 89 -6.80 -20.89 1.60
N PRO A 90 -6.74 -20.30 2.82
CA PRO A 90 -6.35 -18.91 2.99
C PRO A 90 -4.93 -18.62 2.47
N LEU A 91 -4.03 -19.60 2.55
CA LEU A 91 -2.67 -19.45 2.04
C LEU A 91 -2.65 -19.36 0.51
N SER A 92 -3.40 -20.23 -0.18
CA SER A 92 -3.49 -20.19 -1.65
C SER A 92 -4.10 -18.88 -2.14
N VAL A 93 -5.17 -18.41 -1.48
CA VAL A 93 -5.79 -17.11 -1.80
C VAL A 93 -4.79 -15.96 -1.62
N LEU A 94 -4.09 -15.92 -0.49
CA LEU A 94 -3.04 -14.91 -0.26
C LEU A 94 -1.92 -15.00 -1.30
N PHE A 95 -1.51 -16.21 -1.66
CA PHE A 95 -0.46 -16.43 -2.64
C PHE A 95 -0.82 -15.86 -4.01
N GLU A 96 -2.01 -16.14 -4.51
CA GLU A 96 -2.49 -15.62 -5.80
C GLU A 96 -2.69 -14.09 -5.80
N ILE A 97 -3.10 -13.50 -4.66
CA ILE A 97 -3.26 -12.04 -4.55
C ILE A 97 -1.90 -11.33 -4.47
N LEU A 98 -0.97 -11.85 -3.67
CA LEU A 98 0.24 -11.13 -3.27
C LEU A 98 1.45 -11.45 -4.17
N SER A 99 1.54 -12.63 -4.77
CA SER A 99 2.67 -12.99 -5.65
C SER A 99 2.80 -12.04 -6.86
N PRO A 100 1.70 -11.64 -7.56
CA PRO A 100 1.77 -10.65 -8.65
C PRO A 100 2.24 -9.26 -8.19
N LEU A 101 2.10 -8.95 -6.89
CA LEU A 101 2.56 -7.71 -6.28
C LEU A 101 4.02 -7.79 -5.78
N GLY A 102 4.69 -8.91 -6.07
CA GLY A 102 6.11 -9.14 -5.77
C GLY A 102 6.40 -9.63 -4.36
N PHE A 103 5.40 -10.05 -3.58
CA PHE A 103 5.64 -10.63 -2.26
C PHE A 103 6.25 -12.03 -2.41
N HIS A 104 7.33 -12.28 -1.67
CA HIS A 104 7.99 -13.58 -1.67
C HIS A 104 7.17 -14.62 -0.86
N PRO A 105 7.17 -15.92 -1.22
CA PRO A 105 6.41 -16.96 -0.51
C PRO A 105 6.56 -16.95 1.02
N ALA A 106 7.79 -16.83 1.53
CA ALA A 106 8.02 -16.73 2.98
C ALA A 106 7.31 -15.53 3.65
N VAL A 107 7.21 -14.39 2.95
CA VAL A 107 6.48 -13.23 3.46
C VAL A 107 4.97 -13.49 3.43
N ILE A 108 4.48 -14.24 2.45
CA ILE A 108 3.07 -14.64 2.36
C ILE A 108 2.72 -15.58 3.52
N ASP A 109 3.64 -16.49 3.88
CA ASP A 109 3.50 -17.33 5.08
C ASP A 109 3.43 -16.48 6.35
N ASP A 110 4.28 -15.46 6.47
CA ASP A 110 4.25 -14.51 7.59
C ASP A 110 2.95 -13.70 7.65
N VAL A 111 2.38 -13.33 6.50
CA VAL A 111 1.06 -12.67 6.39
C VAL A 111 -0.03 -13.62 6.92
N LYS A 112 0.01 -14.89 6.51
CA LYS A 112 -0.93 -15.92 6.97
C LYS A 112 -0.83 -16.16 8.48
N ALA A 113 0.39 -16.22 9.03
CA ALA A 113 0.61 -16.30 10.47
C ALA A 113 0.17 -15.01 11.19
N GLY A 114 0.16 -13.87 10.49
CA GLY A 114 -0.20 -12.55 11.00
C GLY A 114 -1.69 -12.19 10.93
N LEU A 115 -2.59 -13.11 10.58
CA LEU A 115 -4.03 -12.81 10.47
C LEU A 115 -4.65 -12.29 11.79
N ASP A 116 -4.16 -12.79 12.91
CA ASP A 116 -4.62 -12.41 14.26
C ASP A 116 -3.63 -11.49 14.99
N ALA A 117 -2.63 -10.95 14.28
CA ALA A 117 -1.68 -10.01 14.83
C ALA A 117 -2.34 -8.66 15.17
N SER A 118 -1.69 -7.91 16.06
CA SER A 118 -2.09 -6.55 16.41
C SER A 118 -2.15 -5.64 15.18
N PRO A 119 -3.12 -4.70 15.09
CA PRO A 119 -3.17 -3.71 14.02
C PRO A 119 -1.86 -2.93 13.88
N GLY A 120 -1.52 -2.56 12.65
CA GLY A 120 -0.30 -1.83 12.31
C GLY A 120 0.90 -2.70 11.93
N LYS A 121 0.82 -4.03 12.04
CA LYS A 121 1.85 -4.93 11.48
C LYS A 121 1.92 -4.75 9.96
N GLN A 122 3.14 -4.73 9.41
CA GLN A 122 3.39 -4.48 8.00
C GLN A 122 4.20 -5.62 7.38
N PHE A 123 3.94 -5.86 6.10
CA PHE A 123 4.69 -6.80 5.27
C PHE A 123 5.07 -6.10 3.97
N PHE A 124 6.21 -6.45 3.40
CA PHE A 124 6.79 -5.68 2.30
C PHE A 124 7.12 -6.58 1.10
N SER A 125 6.91 -6.01 -0.08
CA SER A 125 7.52 -6.41 -1.33
C SER A 125 8.40 -5.26 -1.84
N PRO A 126 9.15 -5.42 -2.95
CA PRO A 126 9.90 -4.32 -3.55
C PRO A 126 9.03 -3.14 -4.01
N THR A 127 7.74 -3.36 -4.27
CA THR A 127 6.85 -2.37 -4.90
C THR A 127 5.62 -2.03 -4.07
N HIS A 128 5.24 -2.90 -3.13
CA HIS A 128 4.03 -2.78 -2.35
C HIS A 128 4.30 -3.10 -0.88
N ARG A 129 3.45 -2.59 -0.02
CA ARG A 129 3.36 -2.98 1.39
C ARG A 129 1.94 -3.41 1.70
N LEU A 130 1.83 -4.37 2.60
CA LEU A 130 0.57 -4.84 3.15
C LEU A 130 0.49 -4.41 4.61
N ILE A 131 -0.59 -3.74 5.00
CA ILE A 131 -0.77 -3.19 6.36
C ILE A 131 -1.95 -3.89 7.02
N LYS A 132 -1.74 -4.47 8.21
CA LYS A 132 -2.81 -5.01 9.05
C LYS A 132 -3.65 -3.88 9.61
N ASP A 133 -4.94 -3.85 9.30
CA ASP A 133 -5.90 -2.95 9.91
C ASP A 133 -7.12 -3.72 10.45
N ARG A 134 -7.16 -3.93 11.77
CA ARG A 134 -8.26 -4.57 12.52
C ARG A 134 -8.80 -5.85 11.88
N THR A 135 -9.77 -5.76 10.97
CA THR A 135 -10.43 -6.89 10.28
C THR A 135 -10.01 -7.07 8.83
N CYS A 136 -9.00 -6.35 8.35
CA CYS A 136 -8.54 -6.43 6.96
C CYS A 136 -7.04 -6.21 6.83
N PHE A 137 -6.53 -6.51 5.64
CA PHE A 137 -5.25 -5.99 5.17
C PHE A 137 -5.46 -4.94 4.08
N LEU A 138 -4.69 -3.85 4.14
CA LEU A 138 -4.65 -2.81 3.13
C LEU A 138 -3.40 -2.97 2.26
N ILE A 139 -3.58 -3.00 0.94
CA ILE A 139 -2.50 -3.07 -0.05
C ILE A 139 -2.17 -1.65 -0.50
N ASP A 140 -0.92 -1.25 -0.31
CA ASP A 140 -0.40 0.05 -0.74
C ASP A 140 0.83 -0.12 -1.63
N LYS A 141 1.00 0.78 -2.61
CA LYS A 141 2.28 0.90 -3.34
C LYS A 141 3.30 1.61 -2.46
N ILE A 142 4.51 1.07 -2.38
CA ILE A 142 5.64 1.76 -1.77
C ILE A 142 6.04 2.87 -2.74
N LYS A 143 5.91 4.13 -2.31
CA LYS A 143 6.53 5.25 -3.02
C LYS A 143 8.04 5.11 -2.79
N LYS A 144 8.84 5.05 -3.87
CA LYS A 144 10.30 5.18 -3.74
C LYS A 144 10.56 6.45 -2.93
N THR A 145 11.24 6.29 -1.81
CA THR A 145 11.72 7.37 -0.97
C THR A 145 12.73 8.17 -1.77
N GLU A 146 12.27 9.24 -2.42
CA GLU A 146 13.04 10.47 -2.40
C GLU A 146 12.58 11.22 -1.15
N SER A 147 13.52 11.50 -0.27
CA SER A 147 13.33 12.04 1.07
C SER A 147 12.94 13.51 1.10
N ASP A 148 12.14 13.97 0.14
CA ASP A 148 11.54 15.30 0.15
C ASP A 148 10.02 15.11 0.21
N ASP A 149 9.46 14.94 1.42
CA ASP A 149 8.07 15.32 1.60
C ASP A 149 8.01 16.83 1.32
N PRO A 150 7.41 17.26 0.20
CA PRO A 150 7.55 18.62 -0.25
C PRO A 150 6.92 19.57 0.77
N ILE A 151 7.68 20.58 1.18
CA ILE A 151 7.18 21.67 2.01
C ILE A 151 6.70 22.77 1.06
N TYR A 152 5.43 23.13 1.19
CA TYR A 152 4.85 24.23 0.44
C TYR A 152 4.68 25.44 1.35
N PHE A 153 4.86 26.62 0.79
CA PHE A 153 4.71 27.87 1.52
C PHE A 153 3.46 28.60 1.06
N ILE A 154 2.69 29.12 2.01
CA ILE A 154 1.50 29.94 1.78
C ILE A 154 1.78 31.35 2.27
N ASP A 155 1.88 32.29 1.35
CA ASP A 155 2.07 33.70 1.66
C ASP A 155 0.76 34.37 2.07
N ALA A 156 0.85 35.50 2.74
CA ALA A 156 -0.32 36.27 3.16
C ALA A 156 -1.18 36.77 1.99
N VAL A 157 -0.62 36.85 0.78
CA VAL A 157 -1.34 37.27 -0.44
C VAL A 157 -1.93 36.11 -1.23
N SER A 158 -1.66 34.85 -0.85
CA SER A 158 -2.16 33.67 -1.56
C SER A 158 -3.69 33.57 -1.42
N GLN A 159 -4.37 33.42 -2.56
CA GLN A 159 -5.84 33.29 -2.60
C GLN A 159 -6.29 31.83 -2.77
N GLU A 160 -5.45 31.00 -3.35
CA GLU A 160 -5.70 29.57 -3.49
C GLU A 160 -4.42 28.79 -3.72
N ILE A 161 -4.47 27.49 -3.42
CA ILE A 161 -3.45 26.52 -3.75
C ILE A 161 -4.15 25.27 -4.28
N SER A 162 -3.68 24.72 -5.39
CA SER A 162 -4.20 23.48 -6.00
C SER A 162 -3.32 22.26 -5.74
N THR A 163 -2.05 22.46 -5.38
CA THR A 163 -1.06 21.42 -5.08
C THR A 163 -0.38 21.70 -3.75
N PRO A 164 -0.27 20.74 -2.82
CA PRO A 164 -0.62 19.32 -2.94
C PRO A 164 -2.08 19.03 -2.56
N VAL A 165 -2.79 20.02 -2.03
CA VAL A 165 -4.21 19.96 -1.66
C VAL A 165 -4.92 21.23 -2.13
N ASN A 166 -6.20 21.11 -2.46
CA ASN A 166 -6.99 22.23 -2.97
C ASN A 166 -7.52 23.09 -1.82
N LEU A 167 -6.88 24.22 -1.56
CA LEU A 167 -7.20 25.16 -0.50
C LEU A 167 -7.67 26.49 -1.10
N ALA A 168 -8.85 26.96 -0.70
CA ALA A 168 -9.24 28.36 -0.93
C ALA A 168 -8.91 29.18 0.31
N ILE A 169 -8.19 30.28 0.13
CA ILE A 169 -7.63 31.11 1.19
C ILE A 169 -8.17 32.52 1.05
N LYS A 170 -8.71 33.07 2.15
CA LYS A 170 -9.26 34.42 2.19
C LYS A 170 -8.84 35.12 3.47
N LEU A 171 -8.34 36.34 3.34
CA LEU A 171 -8.21 37.28 4.46
C LEU A 171 -9.47 38.12 4.53
N THR A 172 -10.17 38.04 5.66
CA THR A 172 -11.42 38.78 5.89
C THR A 172 -11.39 39.47 7.24
N GLY A 173 -12.36 40.34 7.51
CA GLY A 173 -12.72 40.70 8.89
C GLY A 173 -13.32 39.51 9.63
N VAL A 174 -13.69 39.71 10.90
CA VAL A 174 -14.39 38.67 11.68
C VAL A 174 -15.73 38.32 11.01
N PRO A 175 -15.94 37.05 10.59
CA PRO A 175 -17.16 36.65 9.92
C PRO A 175 -18.33 36.62 10.91
N LYS A 176 -19.52 37.07 10.45
CA LYS A 176 -20.76 37.00 11.25
C LYS A 176 -21.20 35.56 11.51
N LEU A 177 -20.88 34.64 10.58
CA LEU A 177 -21.21 33.22 10.67
C LEU A 177 -19.93 32.39 10.49
N ILE A 178 -19.70 31.46 11.42
CA ILE A 178 -18.55 30.53 11.37
C ILE A 178 -19.08 29.14 10.97
N ASP A 179 -18.58 28.59 9.87
CA ASP A 179 -18.84 27.20 9.51
C ASP A 179 -17.97 26.28 10.40
N LYS A 180 -18.62 25.43 11.20
CA LYS A 180 -17.95 24.56 12.18
C LYS A 180 -17.41 23.25 11.59
N LYS A 181 -17.51 23.04 10.27
CA LYS A 181 -16.99 21.83 9.61
C LYS A 181 -15.47 21.75 9.73
N SER A 182 -14.94 20.54 9.87
CA SER A 182 -13.51 20.27 10.01
C SER A 182 -12.66 20.68 8.81
N ARG A 183 -13.29 20.81 7.62
CA ARG A 183 -12.68 21.31 6.38
C ARG A 183 -12.44 22.82 6.36
N MET A 184 -12.93 23.54 7.37
CA MET A 184 -12.78 24.99 7.48
C MET A 184 -11.79 25.33 8.61
N LEU A 185 -10.88 26.24 8.32
CA LEU A 185 -10.02 26.90 9.30
C LEU A 185 -10.40 28.37 9.39
N TYR A 186 -10.52 28.85 10.62
CA TYR A 186 -10.65 30.26 10.94
C TYR A 186 -9.60 30.60 11.99
N ALA A 187 -8.56 31.33 11.58
CA ALA A 187 -7.43 31.68 12.44
C ALA A 187 -7.29 33.21 12.58
N ASP A 188 -6.95 33.66 13.77
CA ASP A 188 -6.61 35.06 14.04
C ASP A 188 -5.27 35.40 13.39
N VAL A 189 -5.30 36.34 12.44
CA VAL A 189 -4.11 36.74 11.66
C VAL A 189 -3.02 37.30 12.55
N ALA A 190 -3.37 37.99 13.63
CA ALA A 190 -2.41 38.60 14.55
C ALA A 190 -1.57 37.54 15.31
N LYS A 191 -2.00 36.28 15.30
CA LYS A 191 -1.30 35.16 15.95
C LYS A 191 -0.49 34.30 14.98
N LEU A 192 -0.56 34.60 13.68
CA LEU A 192 0.11 33.82 12.63
C LEU A 192 1.45 34.47 12.23
N GLN A 193 2.41 33.61 11.91
CA GLN A 193 3.68 33.97 11.30
C GLN A 193 3.70 33.43 9.87
N PHE A 194 3.72 34.34 8.90
CA PHE A 194 3.84 34.02 7.49
C PHE A 194 5.32 33.95 7.04
N PRO A 195 5.64 33.19 5.97
CA PRO A 195 4.74 32.30 5.25
C PRO A 195 4.31 31.09 6.08
N LEU A 196 3.07 30.64 5.91
CA LEU A 196 2.62 29.40 6.54
C LEU A 196 3.26 28.22 5.81
N LYS A 197 3.60 27.17 6.55
CA LYS A 197 4.20 25.95 6.02
C LYS A 197 3.17 24.84 5.92
N LEU A 198 3.05 24.22 4.76
CA LEU A 198 2.22 23.06 4.51
C LEU A 198 3.13 21.85 4.26
N ARG A 199 3.11 20.88 5.17
CA ARG A 199 3.92 19.65 5.09
C ARG A 199 3.16 18.43 5.58
N LYS A 200 3.68 17.23 5.32
CA LYS A 200 3.18 16.00 5.94
C LYS A 200 3.45 15.97 7.44
N TRP A 201 2.62 15.23 8.16
CA TRP A 201 2.82 14.95 9.57
C TRP A 201 4.13 14.19 9.81
N GLN A 202 4.81 14.52 10.90
CA GLN A 202 6.04 13.87 11.33
C GLN A 202 5.90 13.35 12.78
N ALA A 203 6.57 12.23 13.05
CA ALA A 203 6.59 11.64 14.39
C ALA A 203 7.13 12.64 15.41
N GLY A 204 6.38 12.88 16.50
CA GLY A 204 6.72 13.85 17.53
C GLY A 204 5.93 15.16 17.45
N ASP A 205 5.27 15.46 16.33
CA ASP A 205 4.43 16.66 16.20
C ASP A 205 3.36 16.73 17.29
N ARG A 206 3.12 17.96 17.77
CA ARG A 206 2.22 18.28 18.87
C ARG A 206 1.42 19.53 18.56
N PHE A 207 0.19 19.57 19.06
CA PHE A 207 -0.68 20.74 18.95
C PHE A 207 -1.65 20.80 20.14
N ILE A 208 -2.41 21.87 20.26
CA ILE A 208 -3.49 22.01 21.25
C ILE A 208 -4.82 21.93 20.48
N PRO A 209 -5.51 20.77 20.43
CA PRO A 209 -6.75 20.65 19.67
C PRO A 209 -7.77 21.72 20.06
N PHE A 210 -8.45 22.32 19.09
CA PHE A 210 -9.49 23.34 19.33
C PHE A 210 -10.52 22.85 20.37
N GLY A 211 -10.75 23.66 21.41
CA GLY A 211 -11.61 23.31 22.55
C GLY A 211 -10.88 22.64 23.74
N MET A 212 -9.62 22.23 23.57
CA MET A 212 -8.79 21.69 24.65
C MET A 212 -7.79 22.74 25.17
N LYS A 213 -7.34 22.58 26.42
CA LYS A 213 -6.30 23.43 27.03
C LYS A 213 -4.90 22.79 27.00
N GLY A 214 -4.82 21.46 26.96
CA GLY A 214 -3.56 20.71 27.01
C GLY A 214 -2.96 20.42 25.63
N LYS A 215 -1.63 20.33 25.56
CA LYS A 215 -0.91 19.81 24.39
C LYS A 215 -1.21 18.32 24.21
N LYS A 216 -1.37 17.90 22.97
CA LYS A 216 -1.58 16.50 22.57
C LYS A 216 -0.60 16.13 21.45
N LYS A 217 -0.04 14.92 21.50
CA LYS A 217 0.73 14.39 20.36
C LYS A 217 -0.23 14.12 19.20
N LEU A 218 0.19 14.42 17.97
CA LEU A 218 -0.63 14.12 16.81
C LEU A 218 -0.84 12.61 16.61
N SER A 219 0.13 11.77 16.99
CA SER A 219 -0.03 10.31 17.03
C SER A 219 -1.26 9.87 17.83
N ASP A 220 -1.45 10.48 19.02
CA ASP A 220 -2.52 10.14 19.95
C ASP A 220 -3.86 10.69 19.44
N PHE A 221 -3.84 11.90 18.85
CA PHE A 221 -5.00 12.45 18.17
C PHE A 221 -5.50 11.54 17.04
N PHE A 222 -4.58 11.04 16.20
CA PHE A 222 -4.91 10.13 15.12
C PHE A 222 -5.47 8.80 15.62
N THR A 223 -4.91 8.25 16.71
CA THR A 223 -5.43 7.04 17.35
C THR A 223 -6.88 7.24 17.82
N ASP A 224 -7.18 8.36 18.48
CA ASP A 224 -8.54 8.68 18.94
C ASP A 224 -9.52 8.86 17.79
N GLN A 225 -9.07 9.45 16.68
CA GLN A 225 -9.85 9.56 15.44
C GLN A 225 -9.89 8.27 14.63
N LYS A 226 -9.28 7.18 15.12
CA LYS A 226 -9.21 5.86 14.50
C LYS A 226 -8.54 5.84 13.13
N PHE A 227 -7.56 6.72 12.90
CA PHE A 227 -6.80 6.75 11.66
C PHE A 227 -5.95 5.49 11.52
N ASN A 228 -5.98 4.88 10.34
CA ASN A 228 -5.02 3.87 9.93
C ASN A 228 -3.67 4.52 9.56
N LEU A 229 -2.64 3.70 9.33
CA LEU A 229 -1.29 4.19 9.04
C LEU A 229 -1.24 5.09 7.80
N LYS A 230 -1.94 4.70 6.72
CA LYS A 230 -1.97 5.44 5.46
C LYS A 230 -2.59 6.81 5.64
N GLU A 231 -3.72 6.89 6.35
CA GLU A 231 -4.38 8.16 6.67
C GLU A 231 -3.44 9.10 7.46
N LYS A 232 -2.64 8.56 8.39
CA LYS A 232 -1.65 9.36 9.13
C LYS A 232 -0.56 9.92 8.20
N GLU A 233 0.01 9.08 7.33
CA GLU A 233 1.04 9.49 6.36
C GLU A 233 0.51 10.47 5.31
N GLU A 234 -0.77 10.34 4.93
CA GLU A 234 -1.40 11.23 3.96
C GLU A 234 -1.90 12.55 4.58
N THR A 235 -1.87 12.69 5.91
CA THR A 235 -2.31 13.91 6.59
C THR A 235 -1.37 15.09 6.34
N TRP A 236 -1.95 16.20 5.87
CA TRP A 236 -1.27 17.48 5.76
C TRP A 236 -1.46 18.33 7.03
N LEU A 237 -0.40 19.02 7.42
CA LEU A 237 -0.40 19.99 8.50
C LEU A 237 -0.10 21.38 7.95
N LEU A 238 -0.89 22.36 8.37
CA LEU A 238 -0.61 23.77 8.18
C LEU A 238 0.05 24.32 9.44
N LEU A 239 1.22 24.92 9.29
CA LEU A 239 2.06 25.44 10.36
C LEU A 239 2.25 26.95 10.22
N SER A 240 2.39 27.62 11.36
CA SER A 240 2.82 29.01 11.50
C SER A 240 4.16 28.98 12.23
N GLY A 241 5.26 29.27 11.54
CA GLY A 241 6.60 28.92 12.03
C GLY A 241 6.73 27.40 12.19
N GLU A 242 7.03 26.91 13.39
CA GLU A 242 7.08 25.47 13.72
C GLU A 242 5.80 24.95 14.39
N GLU A 243 4.84 25.83 14.65
CA GLU A 243 3.64 25.49 15.42
C GLU A 243 2.49 25.07 14.50
N VAL A 244 1.89 23.92 14.78
CA VAL A 244 0.73 23.41 14.03
C VAL A 244 -0.47 24.33 14.27
N VAL A 245 -1.04 24.86 13.19
CA VAL A 245 -2.24 25.70 13.18
C VAL A 245 -3.48 24.85 12.85
N TRP A 246 -3.32 23.89 11.94
CA TRP A 246 -4.43 23.07 11.47
C TRP A 246 -3.96 21.71 10.99
N VAL A 247 -4.57 20.66 11.53
CA VAL A 247 -4.56 19.34 10.91
C VAL A 247 -5.59 19.41 9.78
N VAL A 248 -5.11 19.58 8.55
CA VAL A 248 -5.92 19.97 7.38
C VAL A 248 -7.07 18.99 7.19
N GLY A 249 -8.30 19.50 7.13
CA GLY A 249 -9.52 18.69 7.00
C GLY A 249 -10.05 18.08 8.31
N HIS A 250 -9.34 18.22 9.43
CA HIS A 250 -9.65 17.52 10.69
C HIS A 250 -9.84 18.43 11.90
N ARG A 251 -8.81 19.18 12.34
CA ARG A 251 -8.88 19.94 13.60
C ARG A 251 -7.91 21.11 13.65
N ALA A 252 -8.42 22.30 13.97
CA ALA A 252 -7.61 23.50 14.22
C ALA A 252 -6.91 23.44 15.60
N ASP A 253 -5.84 24.20 15.76
CA ASP A 253 -5.18 24.44 17.04
C ASP A 253 -5.87 25.59 17.80
N ASN A 254 -6.11 25.39 19.09
CA ASN A 254 -6.84 26.29 19.98
C ASN A 254 -6.12 27.63 20.20
N ARG A 255 -4.81 27.72 20.01
CA ARG A 255 -4.02 28.94 20.22
C ARG A 255 -4.33 30.01 19.18
N PHE A 256 -4.56 29.60 17.93
CA PHE A 256 -4.81 30.48 16.79
C PHE A 256 -6.28 30.87 16.63
N LYS A 257 -7.15 30.50 17.58
CA LYS A 257 -8.59 30.81 17.51
C LYS A 257 -8.87 32.31 17.48
N ILE A 258 -9.99 32.65 16.85
CA ILE A 258 -10.64 33.96 16.93
C ILE A 258 -11.05 34.26 18.38
N THR A 259 -10.87 35.51 18.79
CA THR A 259 -11.28 36.07 20.07
C THR A 259 -12.03 37.39 19.85
N PRO A 260 -12.69 37.97 20.87
CA PRO A 260 -13.32 39.29 20.73
C PRO A 260 -12.35 40.41 20.31
N ALA A 261 -11.04 40.24 20.52
CA ALA A 261 -10.00 41.20 20.11
C ALA A 261 -9.49 40.96 18.68
N THR A 262 -9.96 39.93 17.99
CA THR A 262 -9.51 39.61 16.63
C THR A 262 -10.11 40.61 15.65
N GLU A 263 -9.26 41.26 14.85
CA GLU A 263 -9.71 42.21 13.82
C GLU A 263 -9.75 41.56 12.43
N ARG A 264 -8.74 40.74 12.14
CA ARG A 264 -8.55 40.08 10.85
C ARG A 264 -8.48 38.57 11.02
N VAL A 265 -9.13 37.85 10.11
CA VAL A 265 -9.24 36.40 10.12
C VAL A 265 -8.69 35.83 8.83
N LEU A 266 -7.85 34.80 8.96
CA LEU A 266 -7.48 33.92 7.87
C LEU A 266 -8.52 32.80 7.80
N GLN A 267 -9.29 32.78 6.73
CA GLN A 267 -10.21 31.70 6.41
C GLN A 267 -9.58 30.78 5.36
N ILE A 268 -9.51 29.49 5.65
CA ILE A 268 -9.07 28.47 4.68
C ILE A 268 -10.14 27.38 4.57
N GLU A 269 -10.55 27.05 3.36
CA GLU A 269 -11.42 25.92 3.05
C GLU A 269 -10.66 24.84 2.28
N LEU A 270 -10.67 23.61 2.79
CA LEU A 270 -10.28 22.43 2.03
C LEU A 270 -11.42 22.07 1.06
N LYS A 271 -11.18 22.29 -0.23
CA LYS A 271 -12.10 21.89 -1.29
C LYS A 271 -11.93 20.40 -1.59
N THR A 272 -13.04 19.68 -1.69
CA THR A 272 -13.04 18.34 -2.25
C THR A 272 -12.83 18.45 -3.76
N MET A 273 -11.92 17.66 -4.35
CA MET A 273 -11.90 17.47 -5.80
C MET A 273 -13.28 16.94 -6.20
N LYS A 274 -13.94 17.61 -7.15
CA LYS A 274 -15.14 17.08 -7.80
C LYS A 274 -14.77 15.94 -8.73
#